data_AF-A0A069PNU1-F1
#
_entry.id   AF-A0A069PNU1-F1
#
_cell.length_a   1.000
_cell.length_b   1.000
_cell.length_c   1.000
_cell.angle_alpha   90.00
_cell.angle_beta   90.00
_cell.angle_gamma   90.00
#
_symmetry.space_group_name_H-M   'P 1'
#
loop_
_entity.id
_entity.type
_entity.pdbx_description
1 polymer ?
#
loop_
_entity_poly.entity_id
_entity_poly.type
_entity_poly.pdbx_seq_one_letter_code
_entity_poly.pdbx_strand_id
1 'polypeptide(L)'
;MPQGPIAVNPISNTQTKLNVTAKTVINVGPGRVAKIVFVVASTAGTPGVYDAATTAAGVAATALWAGAAVTTIGTVVPLDMAYTNGLVVDPGTTGVVSVSFI
;
A
#
# COMPACT_ATOMS: atom_id res chain seq x y z
N MET A 1 9.50 4.83 -37.15
CA MET A 1 9.61 3.39 -36.80
C MET A 1 8.64 3.13 -35.66
N PRO A 2 7.70 2.19 -35.77
CA PRO A 2 6.80 1.84 -34.67
C PRO A 2 7.64 1.28 -33.52
N GLN A 3 7.52 1.85 -32.32
CA GLN A 3 8.11 1.27 -31.12
C GLN A 3 7.43 -0.09 -30.90
N GLY A 4 8.22 -1.17 -30.84
CA GLY A 4 7.70 -2.50 -30.55
C GLY A 4 6.96 -2.52 -29.21
N PRO A 5 6.05 -3.48 -28.99
CA PRO A 5 5.37 -3.62 -27.71
C PRO A 5 6.40 -3.68 -26.58
N ILE A 6 6.19 -2.88 -25.53
CA ILE A 6 7.01 -2.91 -24.33
C ILE A 6 7.07 -4.37 -23.86
N ALA A 7 8.28 -4.91 -23.76
CA ALA A 7 8.49 -6.19 -23.12
C ALA A 7 8.15 -6.03 -21.63
N VAL A 8 6.90 -6.35 -21.27
CA VAL A 8 6.53 -6.56 -19.88
C VAL A 8 7.22 -7.85 -19.46
N ASN A 9 8.38 -7.72 -18.82
CA ASN A 9 9.05 -8.86 -18.21
C ASN A 9 8.05 -9.47 -17.21
N PRO A 10 7.59 -10.72 -17.39
CA PRO A 10 6.69 -11.32 -16.41
C PRO A 10 7.49 -11.42 -15.11
N ILE A 11 7.09 -10.63 -14.12
CA ILE A 11 7.73 -10.63 -12.80
C ILE A 11 7.40 -12.00 -12.20
N SER A 12 8.33 -12.94 -12.36
CA SER A 12 8.36 -14.20 -11.62
C SER A 12 8.18 -13.88 -10.15
N ASN A 13 7.23 -14.55 -9.51
CA ASN A 13 6.69 -14.26 -8.19
C ASN A 13 7.67 -13.65 -7.17
N THR A 14 7.11 -12.72 -6.38
CA THR A 14 7.37 -12.49 -4.94
C THR A 14 8.14 -11.21 -4.58
N GLN A 15 7.39 -10.20 -4.13
CA GLN A 15 7.77 -8.85 -3.65
C GLN A 15 7.87 -7.73 -4.70
N THR A 16 6.74 -7.35 -5.30
CA THR A 16 6.61 -6.00 -5.87
C THR A 16 6.63 -5.00 -4.73
N LYS A 17 7.72 -4.22 -4.62
CA LYS A 17 7.82 -3.12 -3.66
C LYS A 17 7.37 -1.83 -4.32
N LEU A 18 6.37 -1.17 -3.74
CA LEU A 18 5.89 0.13 -4.20
C LEU A 18 6.04 1.15 -3.08
N ASN A 19 6.73 2.25 -3.37
CA ASN A 19 6.79 3.40 -2.47
C ASN A 19 5.59 4.31 -2.74
N VAL A 20 4.80 4.58 -1.70
CA VAL A 20 3.57 5.38 -1.74
C VAL A 20 3.80 6.65 -0.93
N THR A 21 3.66 7.81 -1.58
CA THR A 21 3.90 9.15 -1.01
C THR A 21 2.62 9.95 -0.77
N ALA A 22 1.49 9.48 -1.30
CA ALA A 22 0.16 10.06 -1.13
C ALA A 22 -0.88 8.94 -1.10
N LYS A 23 -2.11 9.23 -0.65
CA LYS A 23 -3.21 8.26 -0.65
C LYS A 23 -3.36 7.62 -2.03
N THR A 24 -3.10 6.32 -2.11
CA THR A 24 -3.03 5.59 -3.38
C THR A 24 -3.83 4.30 -3.26
N VAL A 25 -4.53 3.95 -4.33
CA VAL A 25 -5.18 2.65 -4.44
C VAL A 25 -4.28 1.71 -5.24
N ILE A 26 -4.00 0.55 -4.66
CA ILE A 26 -3.19 -0.49 -5.27
C ILE A 26 -4.08 -1.71 -5.50
N ASN A 27 -4.32 -2.04 -6.77
CA ASN A 27 -5.04 -3.24 -7.16
C ASN A 27 -4.06 -4.23 -7.80
N VAL A 28 -3.75 -5.29 -7.06
CA VAL A 28 -2.89 -6.41 -7.47
C VAL A 28 -3.65 -7.75 -7.47
N GLY A 29 -4.99 -7.68 -7.50
CA GLY A 29 -5.90 -8.83 -7.42
C GLY A 29 -6.17 -9.28 -5.98
N PRO A 30 -7.33 -9.90 -5.72
CA PRO A 30 -7.82 -10.21 -4.38
C PRO A 30 -7.03 -11.34 -3.71
N GLY A 31 -7.15 -11.45 -2.38
CA GLY A 31 -6.68 -12.61 -1.62
C GLY A 31 -5.19 -12.62 -1.26
N ARG A 32 -4.45 -11.54 -1.51
CA ARG A 32 -3.03 -11.46 -1.12
C ARG A 32 -2.86 -10.80 0.25
N VAL A 33 -1.71 -11.09 0.86
CA VAL A 33 -1.26 -10.49 2.11
C VAL A 33 -0.24 -9.41 1.77
N ALA A 34 -0.19 -8.32 2.53
CA ALA A 34 0.81 -7.29 2.31
C ALA A 34 1.53 -6.90 3.60
N LYS A 35 2.76 -6.44 3.44
CA LYS A 35 3.59 -5.87 4.48
C LYS A 35 3.87 -4.42 4.15
N ILE A 36 3.67 -3.55 5.13
CA ILE A 36 3.89 -2.12 4.98
C ILE A 36 5.01 -1.68 5.90
N VAL A 37 5.92 -0.87 5.37
CA VAL A 37 7.04 -0.33 6.13
C VAL A 37 7.11 1.18 5.89
N PHE A 38 7.15 1.96 6.97
CA PHE A 38 7.38 3.39 6.87
C PHE A 38 8.84 3.65 6.54
N VAL A 39 9.12 4.16 5.35
CA VAL A 39 10.46 4.55 4.91
C VAL A 39 10.72 6.03 5.14
N VAL A 40 9.67 6.85 5.28
CA VAL A 40 9.74 8.23 5.78
C VAL A 40 8.66 8.40 6.84
N ALA A 41 9.01 9.08 7.93
CA ALA A 41 8.10 9.35 9.03
C ALA A 41 6.91 10.22 8.60
N SER A 42 5.73 9.88 9.10
CA SER A 42 4.55 10.72 9.02
C SER A 42 4.63 11.80 10.10
N THR A 43 4.49 13.06 9.70
CA THR A 43 4.55 14.22 10.60
C THR A 43 3.20 14.62 11.18
N ALA A 44 2.11 14.22 10.52
CA ALA A 44 0.73 14.46 10.94
C ALA A 44 -0.25 13.51 10.23
N GLY A 45 -1.52 13.58 10.62
CA GLY A 45 -2.61 12.78 10.05
C GLY A 45 -2.70 11.38 10.66
N THR A 46 -3.65 10.60 10.14
CA THR A 46 -3.86 9.20 10.52
C THR A 46 -3.43 8.31 9.36
N PRO A 47 -2.15 7.88 9.30
CA PRO A 47 -1.75 6.90 8.32
C PRO A 47 -2.60 5.64 8.49
N GLY A 48 -2.90 5.00 7.38
CA GLY A 48 -3.88 3.94 7.36
C GLY A 48 -3.84 3.12 6.08
N VAL A 49 -4.38 1.92 6.21
CA VAL A 49 -4.42 0.90 5.18
C VAL A 49 -5.80 0.28 5.24
N TYR A 50 -6.49 0.35 4.12
CA TYR A 50 -7.90 0.02 4.04
C TYR A 50 -8.11 -0.98 2.91
N ASP A 51 -9.00 -1.96 3.12
CA ASP A 51 -9.55 -2.73 2.01
C ASP A 51 -10.39 -1.79 1.14
N ALA A 52 -10.15 -1.82 -0.16
CA ALA A 52 -10.77 -0.94 -1.12
C ALA A 52 -12.20 -1.43 -1.43
N ALA A 53 -13.21 -0.89 -0.73
CA ALA A 53 -14.61 -1.16 -1.09
C ALA A 53 -14.91 -0.74 -2.55
N THR A 54 -14.28 0.34 -3.02
CA THR A 54 -14.23 0.80 -4.41
C THR A 54 -12.81 1.31 -4.71
N THR A 55 -12.44 1.46 -6.00
CA THR A 55 -11.09 1.83 -6.45
C THR A 55 -10.59 3.22 -6.01
N ALA A 56 -11.33 3.95 -5.18
CA ALA A 56 -10.97 5.28 -4.71
C ALA A 56 -11.32 5.55 -3.24
N ALA A 57 -11.92 4.62 -2.50
CA ALA A 57 -12.43 4.89 -1.16
C ALA A 57 -11.81 3.95 -0.11
N GLY A 58 -10.94 4.52 0.74
CA GLY A 58 -10.65 3.95 2.05
C GLY A 58 -11.68 4.48 3.04
N VAL A 59 -12.44 3.59 3.68
CA VAL A 59 -13.42 3.94 4.72
C VAL A 59 -12.90 3.40 6.04
N ALA A 60 -13.11 4.11 7.15
CA ALA A 60 -12.63 3.64 8.46
C ALA A 60 -13.13 2.22 8.82
N ALA A 61 -14.33 1.84 8.35
CA ALA A 61 -14.89 0.51 8.52
C ALA A 61 -14.17 -0.60 7.72
N THR A 62 -13.37 -0.24 6.71
CA THR A 62 -12.55 -1.18 5.95
C THR A 62 -11.07 -1.12 6.34
N ALA A 63 -10.74 -0.46 7.46
CA ALA A 63 -9.37 -0.37 7.94
C ALA A 63 -8.84 -1.76 8.30
N LEU A 64 -7.81 -2.20 7.57
CA LEU A 64 -6.97 -3.33 7.94
C LEU A 64 -5.95 -2.89 8.98
N TRP A 65 -5.54 -1.63 8.90
CA TRP A 65 -4.76 -0.94 9.92
C TRP A 65 -5.00 0.57 9.83
N ALA A 66 -5.14 1.25 10.95
CA ALA A 66 -5.11 2.71 11.00
C ALA A 66 -4.56 3.14 12.35
N GLY A 67 -3.76 4.20 12.37
CA GLY A 67 -3.10 4.66 13.58
C GLY A 67 -2.85 6.16 13.60
N ALA A 68 -2.28 6.62 14.71
CA ALA A 68 -1.69 7.95 14.78
C ALA A 68 -0.46 8.07 13.88
N ALA A 69 0.02 9.29 13.68
CA ALA A 69 1.22 9.57 12.89
C ALA A 69 2.41 8.69 13.33
N VAL A 70 3.04 8.02 12.35
CA VAL A 70 4.18 7.13 12.58
C VAL A 70 5.47 7.95 12.47
N THR A 71 6.05 8.30 13.60
CA THR A 71 7.26 9.14 13.68
C THR A 71 8.56 8.36 13.55
N THR A 72 8.51 7.03 13.69
CA THR A 72 9.68 6.16 13.64
C THR A 72 9.81 5.49 12.27
N ILE A 73 10.91 5.78 11.57
CA ILE A 73 11.25 5.12 10.30
C ILE A 73 11.59 3.64 10.56
N GLY A 74 11.19 2.77 9.63
CA GLY A 74 11.36 1.33 9.74
C GLY A 74 10.22 0.63 10.49
N THR A 75 9.22 1.39 10.98
CA THR A 75 8.02 0.80 11.59
C THR A 75 7.34 -0.12 10.58
N VAL A 76 7.12 -1.36 11.01
CA VAL A 76 6.51 -2.41 10.19
C VAL A 76 5.06 -2.61 10.64
N VAL A 77 4.16 -2.59 9.66
CA VAL A 77 2.75 -2.94 9.82
C VAL A 77 2.50 -4.21 9.02
N PRO A 78 2.40 -5.38 9.67
CA PRO A 78 1.94 -6.59 9.01
C PRO A 78 0.43 -6.49 8.77
N LEU A 79 -0.02 -6.73 7.54
CA LEU A 79 -1.44 -6.91 7.24
C LEU A 79 -1.70 -8.41 7.17
N ASP A 80 -1.98 -9.04 8.30
CA ASP A 80 -2.15 -10.50 8.36
C ASP A 80 -3.47 -11.00 7.75
N MET A 81 -4.33 -10.07 7.30
CA MET A 81 -5.58 -10.38 6.63
C MET A 81 -5.47 -10.13 5.13
N ALA A 82 -5.98 -11.08 4.35
CA ALA A 82 -6.11 -10.93 2.92
C ALA A 82 -7.13 -9.85 2.57
N TYR A 83 -6.82 -8.98 1.62
CA TYR A 83 -7.75 -7.94 1.15
C TYR A 83 -8.64 -8.47 0.02
N THR A 84 -9.85 -7.93 -0.07
CA THR A 84 -10.94 -8.48 -0.90
C THR A 84 -10.95 -7.91 -2.31
N ASN A 85 -10.65 -6.63 -2.49
CA ASN A 85 -10.74 -5.96 -3.80
C ASN A 85 -9.48 -5.19 -4.18
N GLY A 86 -8.76 -4.65 -3.19
CA GLY A 86 -7.53 -3.89 -3.36
C GLY A 86 -7.13 -3.22 -2.05
N LEU A 87 -6.00 -2.52 -2.04
CA LEU A 87 -5.55 -1.77 -0.86
C LEU A 87 -5.55 -0.28 -1.14
N VAL A 88 -6.19 0.49 -0.27
CA VAL A 88 -5.97 1.93 -0.19
C VAL A 88 -4.92 2.18 0.89
N VAL A 89 -3.80 2.76 0.49
CA VAL A 89 -2.68 3.05 1.39
C VAL A 89 -2.56 4.55 1.52
N ASP A 90 -2.70 5.03 2.76
CA ASP A 90 -2.49 6.42 3.15
C ASP A 90 -1.25 6.49 4.04
N PRO A 91 -0.12 7.03 3.54
CA PRO A 91 1.10 7.15 4.34
C PRO A 91 1.02 8.26 5.41
N GLY A 92 -0.06 9.04 5.46
CA GLY A 92 -0.16 10.22 6.31
C GLY A 92 0.64 11.41 5.77
N THR A 93 0.59 12.54 6.47
CA THR A 93 1.27 13.77 6.02
C THR A 93 2.78 13.58 6.04
N THR A 94 3.44 13.88 4.91
CA THR A 94 4.88 13.69 4.60
C THR A 94 5.41 12.26 4.71
N GLY A 95 4.56 11.30 5.09
CA GLY A 95 4.96 9.92 5.22
C GLY A 95 5.23 9.30 3.86
N VAL A 96 6.11 8.30 3.84
CA VAL A 96 6.28 7.42 2.70
C VAL A 96 6.28 6.00 3.21
N VAL A 97 5.48 5.15 2.58
CA VAL A 97 5.40 3.74 2.93
C VAL A 97 5.81 2.87 1.75
N SER A 98 6.59 1.85 2.04
CA SER A 98 6.92 0.78 1.11
C SER A 98 5.93 -0.36 1.34
N VAL A 99 5.13 -0.66 0.32
CA VAL A 99 4.18 -1.77 0.30
C VAL A 99 4.81 -2.95 -0.40
N SER A 100 4.80 -4.13 0.24
CA SER A 100 5.31 -5.39 -0.32
C SER A 100 4.21 -6.44 -0.29
N PHE A 101 3.90 -7.04 -1.43
CA PHE A 101 2.90 -8.11 -1.53
C PHE A 101 3.55 -9.49 -1.41
N ILE A 102 2.91 -10.38 -0.66
CA ILE A 102 3.31 -11.77 -0.41
C ILE A 102 2.29 -12.70 -1.08
#